data_AF-A0A7X6L919-F1
#
_entry.id   AF-A0A7X6L919-F1
#
_cell.length_a   1.000
_cell.length_b   1.000
_cell.length_c   1.000
_cell.angle_alpha   90.00
_cell.angle_beta   90.00
_cell.angle_gamma   90.00
#
_symmetry.space_group_name_H-M   'P 1'
#
loop_
_entity.id
_entity.type
_entity.pdbx_description
1 polymer ?
#
loop_
_entity_poly.entity_id
_entity_poly.type
_entity_poly.pdbx_seq_one_letter_code
_entity_poly.pdbx_strand_id
1 'polypeptide(L)'
;MPDVQASTPDPRAVDHEELVAFAAEIERHRSLLRHAAEDYRWRVAQRIEHLDPSDQEPFLRQAEQFVESLMIDPTRHSTLDLDAYRAIRDGVPVRFDAERRAYVLRRPERDPLVIRPGLPEHRLGVIARLASLGLRLEQIQVVALTTAQMVAPHEAARRPAHAPQVKRGTTKPSRRENV
;
A
#
# COMPACT_ATOMS: atom_id res chain seq x y z
N MET A 1 -51.52 21.88 -1.61
CA MET A 1 -50.34 20.99 -1.70
C MET A 1 -49.15 21.82 -1.27
N PRO A 2 -48.46 21.52 -0.14
CA PRO A 2 -47.36 22.35 0.29
C PRO A 2 -46.13 22.06 -0.57
N ASP A 3 -45.50 23.12 -1.06
CA ASP A 3 -44.22 23.08 -1.77
C ASP A 3 -43.16 22.46 -0.85
N VAL A 4 -42.67 21.29 -1.23
CA VAL A 4 -41.49 20.67 -0.63
C VAL A 4 -40.30 21.49 -1.07
N GLN A 5 -39.86 22.43 -0.23
CA GLN A 5 -38.58 23.11 -0.40
C GLN A 5 -37.49 22.03 -0.35
N ALA A 6 -36.93 21.69 -1.51
CA ALA A 6 -35.71 20.93 -1.60
C ALA A 6 -34.62 21.78 -0.94
N SER A 7 -34.28 21.45 0.31
CA SER A 7 -33.14 22.03 1.01
C SER A 7 -31.88 21.71 0.22
N THR A 8 -31.33 22.72 -0.47
CA THR A 8 -30.00 22.64 -1.06
C THR A 8 -29.00 22.35 0.07
N PRO A 9 -28.12 21.34 -0.06
CA PRO A 9 -27.14 21.02 0.97
C PRO A 9 -26.26 22.24 1.27
N ASP A 10 -26.01 22.54 2.55
CA ASP A 10 -25.05 23.56 2.97
C ASP A 10 -23.63 23.08 2.61
N PRO A 11 -22.88 23.80 1.76
CA PRO A 11 -21.51 23.43 1.39
C PRO A 11 -20.60 23.19 2.61
N ARG A 12 -20.80 23.93 3.70
CA ARG A 12 -19.99 23.76 4.92
C ARG A 12 -20.26 22.45 5.65
N ALA A 13 -21.49 21.93 5.55
CA ALA A 13 -21.85 20.64 6.13
C ALA A 13 -21.20 19.50 5.33
N VAL A 14 -21.15 19.62 4.00
CA VAL A 14 -20.47 18.66 3.11
C VAL A 14 -18.97 18.61 3.41
N ASP A 15 -18.31 19.76 3.56
CA ASP A 15 -16.89 19.83 3.93
C ASP A 15 -16.60 19.15 5.28
N HIS A 16 -17.49 19.31 6.27
CA HIS A 16 -17.33 18.67 7.57
C HIS A 16 -17.51 17.15 7.51
N GLU A 17 -18.53 16.68 6.78
CA GLU A 17 -18.77 15.25 6.59
C GLU A 17 -17.59 14.56 5.88
N GLU A 18 -16.99 15.22 4.87
CA GLU A 18 -15.80 14.73 4.19
C GLU A 18 -14.59 14.63 5.13
N LEU A 19 -14.37 15.64 5.97
CA LEU A 19 -13.30 15.61 6.98
C LEU A 19 -13.50 14.49 8.01
N VAL A 20 -14.74 14.27 8.47
CA VAL A 20 -15.06 13.17 9.39
C VAL A 20 -14.85 11.82 8.70
N ALA A 21 -15.29 11.67 7.46
CA ALA A 21 -15.10 10.45 6.68
C ALA A 21 -13.61 10.16 6.45
N PHE A 22 -12.81 11.19 6.18
CA PHE A 22 -11.37 11.09 6.02
C PHE A 22 -10.69 10.68 7.34
N ALA A 23 -11.01 11.34 8.45
CA ALA A 23 -10.47 10.98 9.77
C ALA A 23 -10.80 9.53 10.17
N ALA A 24 -12.04 9.09 9.92
CA ALA A 24 -12.46 7.71 10.16
C ALA A 24 -11.69 6.71 9.28
N GLU A 25 -11.34 7.09 8.05
CA GLU A 25 -10.55 6.26 7.16
C GLU A 25 -9.09 6.16 7.59
N ILE A 26 -8.51 7.26 8.07
CA ILE A 26 -7.16 7.27 8.68
C ILE A 26 -7.11 6.28 9.85
N GLU A 27 -8.10 6.31 10.74
CA GLU A 27 -8.10 5.42 11.91
C GLU A 27 -8.28 3.96 11.51
N ARG A 28 -9.15 3.68 10.53
CA ARG A 28 -9.27 2.32 9.96
C ARG A 28 -7.96 1.83 9.36
N HIS A 29 -7.28 2.69 8.61
CA HIS A 29 -5.98 2.36 8.03
C HIS A 29 -4.95 2.02 9.11
N ARG A 30 -4.84 2.83 10.18
CA ARG A 30 -3.97 2.55 11.32
C ARG A 30 -4.29 1.22 11.98
N SER A 31 -5.57 0.92 12.16
CA SER A 31 -6.03 -0.35 12.75
C SER A 31 -5.58 -1.55 11.91
N LEU A 32 -5.67 -1.47 10.58
CA LEU A 32 -5.22 -2.54 9.68
C LEU A 32 -3.70 -2.80 9.79
N LEU A 33 -2.90 -1.74 9.91
CA LEU A 33 -1.43 -1.88 9.99
C LEU A 33 -0.93 -2.19 11.40
N ARG A 34 -1.75 -2.03 12.44
CA ARG A 34 -1.33 -2.09 13.85
C ARG A 34 -0.47 -3.31 14.15
N HIS A 35 -0.98 -4.50 13.82
CA HIS A 35 -0.28 -5.74 14.12
C HIS A 35 1.04 -5.87 13.35
N ALA A 36 1.06 -5.53 12.06
CA ALA A 36 2.27 -5.58 11.24
C ALA A 36 3.33 -4.57 11.71
N ALA A 37 2.90 -3.39 12.17
CA ALA A 37 3.79 -2.35 12.70
C ALA A 37 4.37 -2.75 14.06
N GLU A 38 3.56 -3.31 14.96
CA GLU A 38 4.01 -3.83 16.26
C GLU A 38 5.00 -4.98 16.09
N ASP A 39 4.71 -5.97 15.22
CA ASP A 39 5.64 -7.05 14.89
C ASP A 39 6.96 -6.51 14.34
N TYR A 40 6.91 -5.54 13.43
CA TYR A 40 8.11 -4.92 12.87
C TYR A 40 8.96 -4.24 13.95
N ARG A 41 8.35 -3.40 14.80
CA ARG A 41 9.05 -2.74 15.91
C ARG A 41 9.70 -3.75 16.85
N TRP A 42 8.95 -4.78 17.24
CA TRP A 42 9.46 -5.84 18.11
C TRP A 42 10.68 -6.53 17.49
N ARG A 43 10.62 -6.90 16.20
CA ARG A 43 11.76 -7.53 15.51
C ARG A 43 12.97 -6.61 15.37
N VAL A 44 12.77 -5.32 15.13
CA VAL A 44 13.87 -4.34 15.11
C VAL A 44 14.52 -4.26 16.49
N ALA A 45 13.73 -4.13 17.55
CA ALA A 45 14.23 -4.05 18.93
C ALA A 45 15.04 -5.31 19.31
N GLN A 46 14.52 -6.50 18.99
CA GLN A 46 15.23 -7.77 19.19
C GLN A 46 16.55 -7.83 18.42
N ARG A 47 16.59 -7.31 17.19
CA ARG A 47 17.80 -7.34 16.37
C ARG A 47 18.92 -6.47 16.94
N ILE A 48 18.58 -5.38 17.62
CA ILE A 48 19.55 -4.38 18.11
C ILE A 48 19.78 -4.45 19.63
N GLU A 49 19.18 -5.42 20.32
CA GLU A 49 19.18 -5.51 21.80
C GLU A 49 20.58 -5.56 22.42
N HIS A 50 21.56 -6.03 21.65
CA HIS A 50 22.95 -6.20 22.05
C HIS A 50 23.81 -4.94 21.87
N LEU A 51 23.29 -3.91 21.21
CA LEU A 51 24.00 -2.65 20.99
C LEU A 51 23.89 -1.74 22.23
N ASP A 52 24.83 -0.82 22.39
CA ASP A 52 24.70 0.24 23.39
C ASP A 52 23.49 1.13 23.08
N PRO A 53 22.81 1.70 24.09
CA PRO A 53 21.60 2.50 23.87
C PRO A 53 21.78 3.66 22.89
N SER A 54 22.95 4.30 22.86
CA SER A 54 23.26 5.37 21.89
C SER A 54 23.26 4.88 20.45
N ASP A 55 23.62 3.62 20.24
CA ASP A 55 23.73 2.99 18.93
C ASP A 55 22.41 2.35 18.50
N GLN A 56 21.50 2.07 19.44
CA GLN A 56 20.14 1.58 19.15
C GLN A 56 19.24 2.69 18.59
N GLU A 57 19.37 3.90 19.12
CA GLU A 57 18.48 5.04 18.84
C GLU A 57 18.30 5.35 17.33
N PRO A 58 19.35 5.36 16.48
CA PRO A 58 19.18 5.54 15.04
C PRO A 58 18.30 4.47 14.38
N PHE A 59 18.42 3.21 14.80
CA PHE A 59 17.64 2.10 14.23
C PHE A 59 16.16 2.18 14.64
N LEU A 60 15.90 2.51 15.90
CA LEU A 60 14.53 2.71 16.39
C LEU A 60 13.86 3.87 15.66
N ARG A 61 14.57 5.00 15.51
CA ARG A 61 14.07 6.15 14.75
C ARG A 61 13.79 5.80 13.29
N GLN A 62 14.69 5.07 12.64
CA GLN A 62 14.49 4.63 11.26
C GLN A 62 13.28 3.70 11.15
N ALA A 63 13.07 2.82 12.13
CA ALA A 63 11.91 1.94 12.16
C ALA A 63 10.60 2.72 12.28
N GLU A 64 10.53 3.72 13.15
CA GLU A 64 9.34 4.58 13.27
C GLU A 64 9.10 5.38 11.99
N GLN A 65 10.13 6.01 11.42
CA GLN A 65 10.02 6.72 10.14
C GLN A 65 9.49 5.82 9.02
N PHE A 66 9.95 4.56 9.01
CA PHE A 66 9.47 3.60 8.05
C PHE A 66 7.99 3.26 8.26
N VAL A 67 7.56 2.99 9.51
CA VAL A 67 6.15 2.76 9.84
C VAL A 67 5.29 3.96 9.45
N GLU A 68 5.70 5.17 9.81
CA GLU A 68 5.02 6.42 9.46
C GLU A 68 4.86 6.60 7.95
N SER A 69 5.87 6.21 7.16
CA SER A 69 5.84 6.31 5.69
C SER A 69 4.77 5.45 5.01
N LEU A 70 4.18 4.51 5.76
CA LEU A 70 3.11 3.62 5.31
C LEU A 70 1.73 4.08 5.78
N MET A 71 1.66 5.09 6.66
CA MET A 71 0.41 5.61 7.21
C MET A 71 -0.20 6.71 6.32
N ILE A 72 -1.50 6.92 6.45
CA ILE A 72 -2.17 8.10 5.90
C ILE A 72 -1.85 9.32 6.77
N ASP A 73 -0.92 10.14 6.30
CA ASP A 73 -0.67 11.50 6.81
C ASP A 73 -1.81 12.46 6.36
N PRO A 74 -2.56 13.10 7.28
CA PRO A 74 -3.71 13.93 6.94
C PRO A 74 -3.34 15.22 6.17
N THR A 75 -2.13 15.72 6.34
CA THR A 75 -1.66 16.94 5.67
C THR A 75 -1.17 16.61 4.27
N ARG A 76 -0.33 15.58 4.14
CA ARG A 76 0.25 15.15 2.85
C ARG A 76 -0.77 14.49 1.94
N HIS A 77 -1.79 13.86 2.51
CA HIS A 77 -2.83 13.14 1.78
C HIS A 77 -4.20 13.82 1.92
N SER A 78 -4.23 15.13 2.13
CA SER A 78 -5.48 15.91 2.21
C SER A 78 -6.34 15.81 0.94
N THR A 79 -5.73 15.49 -0.20
CA THR A 79 -6.40 15.30 -1.50
C THR A 79 -6.53 13.82 -1.90
N LEU A 80 -6.39 12.89 -0.96
CA LEU A 80 -6.48 11.46 -1.22
C LEU A 80 -7.89 11.09 -1.72
N ASP A 81 -7.98 10.47 -2.89
CA ASP A 81 -9.23 9.90 -3.37
C ASP A 81 -9.58 8.65 -2.52
N LEU A 82 -10.53 8.83 -1.60
CA LEU A 82 -10.96 7.76 -0.69
C LEU A 82 -11.69 6.62 -1.39
N ASP A 83 -12.41 6.90 -2.48
CA ASP A 83 -13.09 5.86 -3.25
C ASP A 83 -12.07 4.95 -3.93
N ALA A 84 -11.03 5.54 -4.53
CA ALA A 84 -9.94 4.81 -5.15
C ALA A 84 -9.14 4.00 -4.11
N TYR A 85 -8.80 4.62 -2.98
CA TYR A 85 -8.14 3.94 -1.87
C TYR A 85 -8.95 2.73 -1.38
N ARG A 86 -10.25 2.90 -1.12
CA ARG A 86 -11.15 1.83 -0.67
C ARG A 86 -11.26 0.71 -1.70
N ALA A 87 -11.43 1.05 -2.97
CA ALA A 87 -11.52 0.05 -4.04
C ALA A 87 -10.29 -0.87 -4.07
N ILE A 88 -9.09 -0.30 -3.92
CA ILE A 88 -7.85 -1.09 -3.87
C ILE A 88 -7.72 -1.87 -2.56
N ARG A 89 -7.98 -1.22 -1.41
CA ARG A 89 -7.94 -1.83 -0.07
C ARG A 89 -8.83 -3.08 0.00
N ASP A 90 -10.05 -2.96 -0.51
CA ASP A 90 -11.07 -4.02 -0.47
C ASP A 90 -10.86 -5.06 -1.58
N GLY A 91 -9.87 -4.85 -2.45
CA GLY A 91 -9.55 -5.77 -3.54
C GLY A 91 -10.66 -5.84 -4.60
N VAL A 92 -11.40 -4.75 -4.80
CA VAL A 92 -12.45 -4.67 -5.81
C VAL A 92 -11.85 -4.98 -7.19
N PRO A 93 -12.46 -5.86 -8.00
CA PRO A 93 -11.95 -6.16 -9.32
C PRO A 93 -11.96 -4.92 -10.22
N VAL A 94 -10.77 -4.55 -10.71
CA VAL A 94 -10.56 -3.43 -11.64
C VAL A 94 -9.95 -3.94 -12.93
N ARG A 95 -10.21 -3.25 -14.04
CA ARG A 95 -9.59 -3.57 -15.34
C ARG A 95 -8.50 -2.57 -15.65
N PHE A 96 -7.36 -3.04 -16.13
CA PHE A 96 -6.33 -2.12 -16.60
C PHE A 96 -6.68 -1.61 -18.00
N ASP A 97 -6.71 -0.29 -18.15
CA ASP A 97 -6.84 0.39 -19.42
C ASP A 97 -5.43 0.80 -19.87
N ALA A 98 -4.93 0.12 -20.90
CA ALA A 98 -3.57 0.32 -21.41
C ALA A 98 -3.36 1.69 -22.08
N GLU A 99 -4.40 2.25 -22.70
CA GLU A 99 -4.33 3.57 -23.33
C GLU A 99 -4.20 4.66 -22.27
N ARG A 100 -4.96 4.52 -21.17
CA ARG A 100 -4.94 5.45 -20.04
C ARG A 100 -3.84 5.16 -19.02
N ARG A 101 -3.16 4.00 -19.14
CA ARG A 101 -2.21 3.46 -18.16
C ARG A 101 -2.75 3.48 -16.73
N ALA A 102 -4.03 3.15 -16.58
CA ALA A 102 -4.73 3.27 -15.31
C ALA A 102 -5.67 2.07 -15.09
N TYR A 103 -5.97 1.77 -13.83
CA TYR A 103 -7.04 0.85 -13.49
C TYR A 103 -8.38 1.58 -13.53
N VAL A 104 -9.40 0.95 -14.12
CA VAL A 104 -10.74 1.50 -14.23
C VAL A 104 -11.72 0.57 -13.55
N LEU A 105 -12.42 1.11 -12.56
CA LEU A 105 -13.57 0.48 -11.92
C LEU A 105 -14.84 1.08 -12.53
N ARG A 106 -15.61 0.26 -13.25
CA ARG A 106 -16.93 0.65 -13.75
C ARG A 106 -17.94 0.54 -12.61
N ARG A 107 -18.68 1.61 -12.37
CA ARG A 107 -19.71 1.70 -11.33
C ARG A 107 -21.07 1.87 -12.01
N PRO A 108 -22.10 1.09 -11.64
CA PRO A 108 -23.46 1.35 -12.11
C PRO A 108 -23.89 2.76 -11.71
N GLU A 109 -24.51 3.49 -12.65
CA GLU A 109 -25.12 4.82 -12.40
C GLU A 109 -24.15 5.90 -11.89
N ARG A 110 -22.84 5.67 -11.99
CA ARG A 110 -21.80 6.62 -11.60
C ARG A 110 -20.68 6.65 -12.63
N ASP A 111 -19.95 7.74 -12.66
CA ASP A 111 -18.76 7.83 -13.49
C ASP A 111 -17.74 6.73 -13.11
N PRO A 112 -17.06 6.14 -14.11
CA PRO A 112 -16.00 5.18 -13.86
C PRO A 112 -14.92 5.79 -12.97
N LEU A 113 -14.53 5.04 -11.94
CA LEU A 113 -13.45 5.45 -11.05
C LEU A 113 -12.11 5.06 -11.69
N VAL A 114 -11.26 6.06 -11.93
CA VAL A 114 -9.93 5.88 -12.54
C VAL A 114 -8.89 5.91 -11.44
N ILE A 115 -8.16 4.82 -11.28
CA ILE A 115 -7.15 4.64 -10.24
C ILE A 115 -5.79 4.52 -10.94
N ARG A 116 -4.93 5.52 -10.75
CA ARG A 116 -3.61 5.52 -11.39
C ARG A 116 -2.60 4.77 -10.53
N PRO A 117 -1.83 3.82 -11.10
CA PRO A 117 -0.71 3.21 -10.41
C PRO A 117 0.27 4.27 -9.92
N GLY A 118 0.85 4.06 -8.74
CA GLY A 118 1.86 4.94 -8.17
C GLY A 118 1.34 6.20 -7.48
N LEU A 119 0.05 6.54 -7.62
CA LEU A 119 -0.56 7.58 -6.80
C LEU A 119 -0.78 7.13 -5.34
N PRO A 120 -0.87 8.07 -4.38
CA PRO A 120 -1.00 7.74 -2.96
C PRO A 120 -2.17 6.80 -2.65
N GLU A 121 -3.33 6.99 -3.26
CA GLU A 121 -4.53 6.17 -3.07
C GLU A 121 -4.30 4.71 -3.46
N HIS A 122 -3.60 4.48 -4.58
CA HIS A 122 -3.25 3.14 -5.02
C HIS A 122 -2.21 2.51 -4.07
N ARG A 123 -1.13 3.23 -3.76
CA ARG A 123 -0.05 2.72 -2.89
C ARG A 123 -0.57 2.39 -1.49
N LEU A 124 -1.30 3.31 -0.86
CA LEU A 124 -1.85 3.15 0.48
C LEU A 124 -2.96 2.08 0.51
N GLY A 125 -3.76 1.99 -0.56
CA GLY A 125 -4.77 0.93 -0.70
C GLY A 125 -4.13 -0.45 -0.79
N VAL A 126 -3.05 -0.61 -1.56
CA VAL A 126 -2.29 -1.88 -1.63
C VAL A 126 -1.70 -2.22 -0.27
N ILE A 127 -1.08 -1.26 0.41
CA ILE A 127 -0.52 -1.45 1.76
C ILE A 127 -1.60 -1.96 2.73
N ALA A 128 -2.75 -1.29 2.77
CA ALA A 128 -3.86 -1.64 3.65
C ALA A 128 -4.43 -3.04 3.34
N ARG A 129 -4.53 -3.40 2.06
CA ARG A 129 -4.96 -4.74 1.63
C ARG A 129 -3.98 -5.82 2.06
N LEU A 130 -2.68 -5.60 1.88
CA LEU A 130 -1.68 -6.59 2.25
C LEU A 130 -1.60 -6.75 3.77
N ALA A 131 -1.74 -5.66 4.52
CA ALA A 131 -1.86 -5.71 5.98
C ALA A 131 -3.12 -6.50 6.42
N SER A 132 -4.27 -6.31 5.77
CA SER A 132 -5.49 -7.07 6.09
C SER A 132 -5.36 -8.57 5.78
N LEU A 133 -4.51 -8.93 4.82
CA LEU A 133 -4.13 -10.32 4.53
C LEU A 133 -3.06 -10.89 5.48
N GLY A 134 -2.61 -10.11 6.48
CA GLY A 134 -1.66 -10.54 7.50
C GLY A 134 -0.21 -10.58 7.05
N LEU A 135 0.14 -9.86 5.97
CA LEU A 135 1.54 -9.78 5.54
C LEU A 135 2.37 -8.93 6.50
N ARG A 136 3.67 -9.23 6.56
CA ARG A 136 4.63 -8.46 7.35
C ARG A 136 4.97 -7.13 6.68
N LEU A 137 5.32 -6.13 7.48
CA LEU A 137 5.58 -4.77 7.02
C LEU A 137 6.65 -4.68 5.91
N GLU A 138 7.70 -5.50 5.98
CA GLU A 138 8.76 -5.54 4.97
C GLU A 138 8.28 -6.17 3.65
N GLN A 139 7.40 -7.18 3.73
CA GLN A 139 6.77 -7.77 2.54
C GLN A 139 5.82 -6.76 1.88
N ILE A 140 5.07 -6.03 2.71
CA ILE A 140 4.17 -4.97 2.27
C ILE A 140 4.95 -3.89 1.51
N GLN A 141 6.10 -3.44 2.02
CA GLN A 141 6.93 -2.42 1.34
C GLN A 141 7.41 -2.87 -0.03
N VAL A 142 7.94 -4.09 -0.15
CA VAL A 142 8.43 -4.60 -1.44
C VAL A 142 7.30 -4.64 -2.47
N VAL A 143 6.12 -5.12 -2.07
CA VAL A 143 4.97 -5.18 -2.98
C VAL A 143 4.43 -3.79 -3.29
N ALA A 144 4.37 -2.87 -2.32
CA ALA A 144 3.92 -1.51 -2.54
C ALA A 144 4.85 -0.72 -3.49
N LEU A 145 6.17 -0.92 -3.39
CA LEU A 145 7.14 -0.29 -4.27
C LEU A 145 7.06 -0.86 -5.70
N THR A 146 6.96 -2.18 -5.82
CA THR A 146 6.84 -2.83 -7.13
C THR A 146 5.51 -2.50 -7.81
N THR A 147 4.39 -2.53 -7.09
CA THR A 147 3.07 -2.16 -7.64
C THR A 147 2.94 -0.68 -7.98
N ALA A 148 3.66 0.21 -7.29
CA ALA A 148 3.75 1.63 -7.66
C ALA A 148 4.57 1.87 -8.94
N GLN A 149 5.57 1.04 -9.21
CA GLN A 149 6.43 1.11 -10.40
C GLN A 149 5.87 0.34 -11.61
N MET A 150 4.94 -0.58 -11.37
CA MET A 150 4.38 -1.44 -12.40
C MET A 150 3.25 -0.74 -13.15
N VAL A 151 3.60 -0.15 -14.29
CA VAL A 151 2.70 -0.04 -15.45
C VAL A 151 2.47 -1.47 -15.95
N ALA A 152 1.44 -2.14 -15.42
CA ALA A 152 0.90 -3.46 -15.77
C ALA A 152 1.92 -4.55 -16.23
N PRO A 153 2.22 -5.56 -15.40
CA PRO A 153 3.08 -6.66 -15.84
C PRO A 153 2.38 -8.00 -16.00
N HIS A 154 1.04 -8.11 -15.95
CA HIS A 154 0.40 -9.43 -15.86
C HIS A 154 -0.70 -9.77 -16.87
N GLU A 155 -1.06 -8.90 -17.82
CA GLU A 155 -1.90 -9.35 -18.96
C GLU A 155 -1.10 -10.01 -20.10
N ALA A 156 0.24 -9.95 -20.09
CA ALA A 156 1.09 -10.60 -21.10
C ALA A 156 2.00 -11.73 -20.56
N ALA A 157 1.93 -12.07 -19.27
CA ALA A 157 2.68 -13.20 -18.74
C ALA A 157 1.89 -14.50 -19.01
N ARG A 158 2.04 -15.07 -20.22
CA ARG A 158 1.70 -16.48 -20.44
C ARG A 158 2.40 -17.29 -19.34
N ARG A 159 1.61 -18.02 -18.54
CA ARG A 159 2.14 -19.00 -17.58
C ARG A 159 3.13 -19.89 -18.34
N PRO A 160 4.42 -19.95 -17.95
CA PRO A 160 5.35 -20.85 -18.63
C PRO A 160 4.81 -22.27 -18.49
N ALA A 161 4.62 -22.96 -19.61
CA ALA A 161 4.03 -24.30 -19.65
C ALA A 161 4.86 -25.33 -18.85
N HIS A 162 6.13 -25.02 -18.58
CA HIS A 162 7.04 -25.86 -17.83
C HIS A 162 7.84 -25.03 -16.82
N ALA A 163 8.10 -25.64 -15.66
CA ALA A 163 9.00 -25.09 -14.67
C ALA A 163 10.42 -24.96 -15.28
N PRO A 164 11.12 -23.83 -15.08
CA PRO A 164 12.48 -23.68 -15.55
C PRO A 164 13.38 -24.71 -14.85
N GLN A 165 13.97 -25.61 -15.63
CA GLN A 165 14.99 -26.53 -15.11
C GLN A 165 16.27 -25.77 -14.83
N VAL A 166 16.55 -25.53 -13.56
CA VAL A 166 17.83 -24.99 -13.11
C VAL A 166 18.87 -26.09 -13.22
N LYS A 167 19.69 -26.07 -14.27
CA LYS A 167 20.89 -26.92 -14.34
C LYS A 167 21.92 -26.35 -13.37
N ARG A 168 22.16 -27.09 -12.28
CA ARG A 168 23.18 -26.79 -11.28
C ARG A 168 24.55 -26.85 -11.96
N GLY A 169 25.11 -25.69 -12.33
CA GLY A 169 26.49 -25.58 -12.78
C GLY A 169 27.43 -26.00 -11.66
N THR A 170 28.28 -27.00 -11.92
CA THR A 170 29.31 -27.43 -10.99
C THR A 170 30.31 -26.30 -10.77
N THR A 171 30.35 -25.73 -9.58
CA THR A 171 31.41 -24.83 -9.15
C THR A 171 32.74 -25.61 -9.18
N LYS A 172 33.68 -25.16 -10.01
CA LYS A 172 35.07 -25.66 -10.00
C LYS A 172 35.69 -25.35 -8.62
N PRO A 173 36.47 -26.26 -8.03
CA PRO A 173 37.16 -26.00 -6.78
C PRO A 173 38.26 -24.94 -6.97
N SER A 174 38.26 -23.96 -6.08
CA SER A 174 39.29 -22.93 -5.96
C SER A 174 40.64 -23.58 -5.64
N ARG A 175 41.63 -23.37 -6.51
CA ARG A 175 43.02 -23.78 -6.29
C ARG A 175 43.59 -22.99 -5.12
N ARG A 176 43.88 -23.67 -4.01
CA ARG A 176 44.80 -23.17 -2.98
C ARG A 176 46.21 -23.29 -3.54
N GLU A 177 46.91 -22.18 -3.68
CA GLU A 177 48.37 -22.16 -3.81
C GLU A 177 48.93 -21.57 -2.52
N ASN A 178 49.40 -22.48 -1.66
CA ASN A 178 50.48 -22.21 -0.72
C ASN A 178 51.75 -22.68 -1.44
N VAL A 179 52.69 -21.77 -1.72
CA VAL A 179 54.11 -21.75 -1.30
C VAL A 179 54.65 -20.36 -1.63
#